data_AF-A0A7S0ER78-F1
#
_entry.id   AF-A0A7S0ER78-F1
#
_cell.length_a   1.000
_cell.length_b   1.000
_cell.length_c   1.000
_cell.angle_alpha   90.00
_cell.angle_beta   90.00
_cell.angle_gamma   90.00
#
_symmetry.space_group_name_H-M   'P 1'
#
loop_
_entity.id
_entity.type
_entity.pdbx_description
1 polymer ?
#
loop_
_entity_poly.entity_id
_entity_poly.type
_entity_poly.pdbx_seq_one_letter_code
_entity_poly.pdbx_strand_id
1 'polypeptide(L)'
;MLVRDLDANILLPFSPDAGKSSNSQDLLNPPPLQLRFMGCELEATLLPAPLNLLEYRLYRVSRRKRTEMFAGCRRADERGVTHFDIRWNDGVLKFTGKLEVLPQANPQVQELAMYDDYINYYGFPRELGFIRRKQLQVHADLAPSTGSNAAAEDVLLEVIIPRVFDDGCAAQFRVNAVPGQSMLSMYKQKRAREHMFVLRGRLSVLDQRALVELRHRDAAGE
;
A
#
# COMPACT_ATOMS: atom_id res chain seq x y z
N MET A 1 -34.33 -9.56 -20.13
CA MET A 1 -34.40 -9.63 -18.65
C MET A 1 -33.13 -8.97 -18.12
N LEU A 2 -33.21 -7.68 -17.80
CA LEU A 2 -32.10 -6.91 -17.23
C LEU A 2 -32.01 -7.26 -15.75
N VAL A 3 -30.95 -7.98 -15.36
CA VAL A 3 -30.61 -8.16 -13.95
C VAL A 3 -29.97 -6.85 -13.48
N ARG A 4 -30.82 -6.00 -12.90
CA ARG A 4 -30.41 -4.93 -11.99
C ARG A 4 -30.08 -5.62 -10.66
N ASP A 5 -28.82 -5.96 -10.46
CA ASP A 5 -28.29 -6.21 -9.12
C ASP A 5 -27.44 -5.02 -8.67
N LEU A 6 -27.59 -4.71 -7.39
CA LEU A 6 -27.25 -3.49 -6.66
C LEU A 6 -25.75 -3.19 -6.46
N ASP A 7 -24.86 -3.67 -7.33
CA ASP A 7 -23.39 -3.53 -7.21
C ASP A 7 -22.79 -2.43 -8.13
N ALA A 8 -23.64 -1.57 -8.70
CA ALA A 8 -23.21 -0.49 -9.56
C ALA A 8 -22.39 0.55 -8.78
N ASN A 9 -21.05 0.52 -8.94
CA ASN A 9 -20.15 1.67 -9.14
C ASN A 9 -18.68 1.44 -8.72
N ILE A 10 -18.27 0.24 -8.33
CA ILE A 10 -16.83 -0.12 -8.16
C ILE A 10 -16.15 -0.34 -9.54
N LEU A 11 -16.96 -0.34 -10.60
CA LEU A 11 -16.54 -0.52 -11.98
C LEU A 11 -16.80 0.79 -12.74
N LEU A 12 -15.91 1.77 -12.61
CA LEU A 12 -15.76 2.68 -13.73
C LEU A 12 -15.07 1.89 -14.85
N PRO A 13 -15.60 1.91 -16.09
CA PRO A 13 -14.91 1.30 -17.21
C PRO A 13 -13.50 1.88 -17.30
N PHE A 14 -12.55 1.09 -17.78
CA PHE A 14 -11.27 1.63 -18.23
C PHE A 14 -11.58 2.81 -19.14
N SER A 15 -11.31 4.03 -18.68
CA SER A 15 -11.31 5.18 -19.58
C SER A 15 -10.30 4.83 -20.67
N PRO A 16 -10.64 4.99 -21.96
CA PRO A 16 -9.71 4.70 -23.04
C PRO A 16 -8.40 5.44 -22.77
N ASP A 17 -7.31 4.71 -22.96
CA ASP A 17 -5.93 4.97 -22.51
C ASP A 17 -5.31 6.24 -23.12
N ALA A 18 -5.92 7.41 -22.94
CA ALA A 18 -5.33 8.68 -23.30
C ALA A 18 -4.34 9.08 -22.19
N GLY A 19 -3.11 8.56 -22.27
CA GLY A 19 -1.98 9.07 -21.48
C GLY A 19 -1.22 8.06 -20.61
N LYS A 20 -1.58 6.76 -20.61
CA LYS A 20 -0.76 5.76 -19.92
C LYS A 20 0.55 5.60 -20.69
N SER A 21 1.67 5.96 -20.06
CA SER A 21 2.96 5.49 -20.56
C SER A 21 2.97 3.96 -20.50
N SER A 22 3.38 3.27 -21.56
CA SER A 22 3.55 1.80 -21.62
C SER A 22 4.20 1.23 -20.35
N ASN A 23 5.15 2.00 -19.84
CA ASN A 23 5.81 1.85 -18.58
C ASN A 23 4.81 1.56 -17.43
N SER A 24 3.84 2.41 -17.10
CA SER A 24 3.03 2.30 -15.87
C SER A 24 2.22 1.00 -15.75
N GLN A 25 2.03 0.25 -16.85
CA GLN A 25 1.40 -1.06 -16.81
C GLN A 25 2.24 -2.11 -16.07
N ASP A 26 3.58 -2.07 -16.16
CA ASP A 26 4.46 -3.07 -15.52
C ASP A 26 4.45 -2.99 -13.98
N LEU A 27 4.13 -1.81 -13.43
CA LEU A 27 4.12 -1.52 -11.99
C LEU A 27 2.74 -1.69 -11.35
N LEU A 28 1.68 -1.38 -12.11
CA LEU A 28 0.30 -1.41 -11.63
C LEU A 28 -0.38 -2.76 -11.88
N ASN A 29 0.18 -3.59 -12.76
CA ASN A 29 -0.30 -4.96 -12.94
C ASN A 29 0.20 -5.85 -11.79
N PRO A 30 -0.64 -6.78 -11.33
CA PRO A 30 -0.20 -7.78 -10.37
C PRO A 30 0.95 -8.60 -10.97
N PRO A 31 1.89 -9.10 -10.14
CA PRO A 31 2.94 -9.99 -10.62
C PRO A 31 2.35 -11.18 -11.38
N PRO A 32 2.97 -11.63 -12.48
CA PRO A 32 2.47 -12.76 -13.24
C PRO A 32 2.44 -14.03 -12.37
N LEU A 33 1.41 -14.87 -12.54
CA LEU A 33 1.16 -16.06 -11.70
C LEU A 33 2.37 -17.02 -11.61
N GLN A 34 3.24 -17.03 -12.62
CA GLN A 34 4.45 -17.86 -12.63
C GLN A 34 5.56 -17.33 -11.71
N LEU A 35 5.53 -16.04 -11.35
CA LEU A 35 6.50 -15.41 -10.47
C LEU A 35 6.16 -15.71 -9.01
N ARG A 36 6.78 -16.76 -8.45
CA ARG A 36 6.55 -17.17 -7.06
C ARG A 36 7.16 -16.24 -6.01
N PHE A 37 8.29 -15.61 -6.35
CA PHE A 37 9.03 -14.75 -5.43
C PHE A 37 9.68 -13.58 -6.18
N MET A 38 9.58 -12.40 -5.59
CA MET A 38 10.35 -11.22 -5.99
C MET A 38 11.16 -10.75 -4.79
N GLY A 39 12.49 -10.82 -4.90
CA GLY A 39 13.39 -10.24 -3.91
C GLY A 39 13.57 -8.76 -4.20
N CYS A 40 13.39 -7.91 -3.18
CA CYS A 40 13.64 -6.48 -3.28
C CYS A 40 14.48 -5.99 -2.10
N GLU A 41 15.22 -4.91 -2.29
CA GLU A 41 16.00 -4.24 -1.26
C GLU A 41 15.72 -2.74 -1.30
N LEU A 42 15.48 -2.14 -0.14
CA LEU A 42 15.24 -0.71 0.01
C LEU A 42 16.51 -0.03 0.54
N GLU A 43 16.95 1.02 -0.13
CA GLU A 43 18.11 1.82 0.25
C GLU A 43 17.70 3.27 0.49
N ALA A 44 18.25 3.90 1.53
CA ALA A 44 18.12 5.33 1.74
C ALA A 44 19.33 6.04 1.11
N THR A 45 19.07 6.99 0.21
CA THR A 45 20.10 7.75 -0.52
C THR A 45 19.84 9.24 -0.37
N LEU A 46 20.85 10.01 0.02
CA LEU A 46 20.79 11.46 -0.05
C LEU A 46 21.14 11.89 -1.48
N LEU A 47 20.20 12.54 -2.17
CA LEU A 47 20.43 13.05 -3.51
C LEU A 47 21.50 14.15 -3.48
N PRO A 48 22.37 14.23 -4.51
CA PRO A 48 23.40 15.25 -4.58
C PRO A 48 22.78 16.66 -4.68
N ALA A 49 23.60 17.66 -4.43
CA ALA A 49 23.24 19.05 -4.68
C ALA A 49 22.79 19.25 -6.15
N PRO A 50 21.82 20.16 -6.41
CA PRO A 50 21.21 21.11 -5.48
C PRO A 50 20.04 20.54 -4.67
N LEU A 51 19.61 19.30 -4.92
CA LEU A 51 18.39 18.75 -4.32
C LEU A 51 18.57 18.51 -2.82
N ASN A 52 19.64 17.83 -2.39
CA ASN A 52 19.89 17.50 -0.98
C ASN A 52 18.68 16.85 -0.28
N LEU A 53 17.91 16.04 -1.00
CA LEU A 53 16.70 15.37 -0.51
C LEU A 53 17.00 13.90 -0.21
N LEU A 54 16.41 13.39 0.88
CA LEU A 54 16.41 11.95 1.15
C LEU A 54 15.45 11.25 0.19
N GLU A 55 15.96 10.23 -0.50
CA GLU A 55 15.19 9.37 -1.40
C GLU A 55 15.37 7.91 -0.99
N TYR A 56 14.26 7.18 -0.91
CA TYR A 56 14.26 5.75 -0.70
C TYR A 56 14.16 5.05 -2.05
N ARG A 57 15.14 4.22 -2.38
CA ARG A 57 15.26 3.52 -3.66
C ARG A 57 15.02 2.04 -3.47
N LEU A 58 14.05 1.49 -4.20
CA LEU A 58 13.72 0.08 -4.22
C LEU A 58 14.43 -0.59 -5.39
N TYR A 59 15.27 -1.58 -5.09
CA TYR A 59 16.00 -2.37 -6.08
C TYR A 59 15.43 -3.77 -6.17
N ARG A 60 15.37 -4.31 -7.38
CA ARG A 60 15.16 -5.73 -7.60
C ARG A 60 16.45 -6.49 -7.26
N VAL A 61 16.32 -7.53 -6.46
CA VAL A 61 17.42 -8.40 -6.04
C VAL A 61 17.27 -9.78 -6.68
N SER A 62 18.32 -10.21 -7.36
CA SER A 62 18.44 -11.58 -7.90
C SER A 62 19.76 -12.17 -7.44
N ARG A 63 19.72 -13.41 -6.92
CA ARG A 63 20.92 -14.14 -6.44
C ARG A 63 21.81 -13.30 -5.51
N ARG A 64 21.19 -12.54 -4.59
CA ARG A 64 21.85 -11.62 -3.62
C ARG A 64 22.59 -10.43 -4.25
N LYS A 65 22.31 -10.09 -5.50
CA LYS A 65 22.84 -8.88 -6.15
C LYS A 65 21.70 -7.97 -6.56
N ARG A 66 21.87 -6.66 -6.36
CA ARG A 66 20.99 -5.64 -6.92
C ARG A 66 21.14 -5.68 -8.44
N THR A 67 20.01 -5.79 -9.13
CA THR A 67 19.98 -5.96 -10.59
C THR A 67 19.48 -4.73 -11.31
N GLU A 68 18.52 -4.03 -10.72
CA GLU A 68 17.83 -2.91 -11.34
C GLU A 68 17.19 -2.06 -10.24
N MET A 69 17.23 -0.73 -10.37
CA MET A 69 16.42 0.16 -9.54
C MET A 69 15.02 0.23 -10.14
N PHE A 70 14.02 -0.14 -9.36
CA PHE A 70 12.64 -0.30 -9.82
C PHE A 70 11.79 0.94 -9.50
N ALA A 71 11.94 1.51 -8.30
CA ALA A 71 11.19 2.69 -7.88
C ALA A 71 11.98 3.56 -6.89
N GLY A 72 11.73 4.87 -6.94
CA GLY A 72 12.16 5.85 -5.95
C GLY A 72 10.98 6.40 -5.17
N CYS A 73 11.21 6.83 -3.93
CA CYS A 73 10.20 7.36 -3.04
C CYS A 73 10.78 8.55 -2.26
N ARG A 74 10.09 9.69 -2.30
CA ARG A 74 10.53 10.92 -1.59
C ARG A 74 9.41 11.50 -0.77
N ARG A 75 9.72 11.89 0.46
CA ARG A 75 8.77 12.63 1.30
C ARG A 75 8.53 14.02 0.72
N ALA A 76 7.27 14.44 0.75
CA ALA A 76 6.83 15.79 0.46
C ALA A 76 5.74 16.19 1.48
N ASP A 77 5.68 17.48 1.78
CA ASP A 77 4.68 18.06 2.66
C ASP A 77 3.94 19.14 1.85
N GLU A 78 2.70 18.87 1.46
CA GLU A 78 1.87 19.80 0.68
C GLU A 78 0.61 20.16 1.47
N ARG A 79 0.35 21.46 1.64
CA ARG A 79 -0.86 21.97 2.34
C ARG A 79 -1.09 21.36 3.73
N GLY A 80 -0.01 21.03 4.44
CA GLY A 80 -0.06 20.41 5.76
C GLY A 80 -0.30 18.88 5.75
N VAL A 81 -0.29 18.25 4.57
CA VAL A 81 -0.41 16.80 4.41
C VAL A 81 0.94 16.21 4.03
N THR A 82 1.46 15.33 4.87
CA THR A 82 2.65 14.53 4.57
C THR A 82 2.29 13.40 3.62
N HIS A 83 3.03 13.30 2.53
CA HIS A 83 2.93 12.20 1.60
C HIS A 83 4.31 11.81 1.05
N PHE A 84 4.35 10.70 0.34
CA PHE A 84 5.53 10.25 -0.36
C PHE A 84 5.22 10.09 -1.85
N ASP A 85 6.00 10.78 -2.67
CA ASP A 85 5.95 10.66 -4.12
C ASP A 85 6.65 9.37 -4.55
N ILE A 86 5.89 8.46 -5.16
CA ILE A 86 6.45 7.27 -5.79
C ILE A 86 6.79 7.63 -7.24
N ARG A 87 8.02 7.32 -7.63
CA ARG A 87 8.61 7.69 -8.92
C ARG A 87 9.24 6.46 -9.53
N TRP A 88 9.16 6.36 -10.85
CA TRP A 88 9.86 5.31 -11.57
C TRP A 88 11.23 5.78 -12.07
N ASN A 89 12.23 4.92 -11.86
CA ASN A 89 13.58 5.00 -12.41
C ASN A 89 14.34 6.23 -11.89
N ASP A 90 15.66 6.21 -12.08
CA ASP A 90 16.60 7.15 -11.49
C ASP A 90 16.53 8.55 -12.15
N GLY A 91 15.41 9.26 -11.98
CA GLY A 91 15.39 10.71 -12.07
C GLY A 91 14.55 11.36 -13.16
N VAL A 92 13.75 10.65 -13.95
CA VAL A 92 12.87 11.30 -14.96
C VAL A 92 11.42 11.34 -14.47
N LEU A 93 11.12 12.38 -13.67
CA LEU A 93 9.85 13.11 -13.37
C LEU A 93 8.44 12.50 -13.59
N LYS A 94 8.28 11.27 -14.03
CA LYS A 94 6.98 10.61 -14.14
C LYS A 94 6.63 10.09 -12.75
N PHE A 95 5.93 10.94 -12.01
CA PHE A 95 5.21 10.58 -10.80
C PHE A 95 4.27 9.43 -11.14
N THR A 96 4.36 8.31 -10.43
CA THR A 96 3.55 7.10 -10.71
C THR A 96 2.53 6.82 -9.62
N GLY A 97 2.58 7.56 -8.51
CA GLY A 97 1.64 7.41 -7.41
C GLY A 97 2.07 8.12 -6.15
N LYS A 98 1.17 8.10 -5.16
CA LYS A 98 1.33 8.79 -3.88
C LYS A 98 1.04 7.84 -2.73
N LEU A 99 1.88 7.87 -1.70
CA LEU A 99 1.57 7.30 -0.39
C LEU A 99 1.26 8.44 0.58
N GLU A 100 0.00 8.64 0.91
CA GLU A 100 -0.46 9.73 1.78
C GLU A 100 -0.63 9.25 3.22
N VAL A 101 -0.11 10.02 4.19
CA VAL A 101 -0.37 9.77 5.61
C VAL A 101 -1.74 10.34 5.96
N LEU A 102 -2.66 9.48 6.37
CA LEU A 102 -4.03 9.90 6.71
C LEU A 102 -4.10 10.44 8.14
N PRO A 103 -4.87 11.51 8.40
CA PRO A 103 -5.04 12.05 9.74
C PRO A 103 -5.75 11.04 10.64
N GLN A 104 -5.22 10.81 11.84
CA GLN A 104 -5.78 9.87 12.81
C GLN A 104 -6.13 10.56 14.12
N ALA A 105 -7.36 10.28 14.60
CA ALA A 105 -7.79 10.70 15.93
C ALA A 105 -7.15 9.85 17.04
N ASN A 106 -6.88 8.57 16.77
CA ASN A 106 -6.23 7.68 17.73
C ASN A 106 -4.71 7.66 17.47
N PRO A 107 -3.87 8.12 18.42
CA PRO A 107 -2.41 8.15 18.24
C PRO A 107 -1.76 6.75 18.15
N GLN A 108 -2.45 5.70 18.60
CA GLN A 108 -1.97 4.31 18.47
C GLN A 108 -2.15 3.75 17.05
N VAL A 109 -2.85 4.48 16.19
CA VAL A 109 -3.16 4.07 14.83
C VAL A 109 -2.46 5.01 13.87
N GLN A 110 -1.80 4.44 12.88
CA GLN A 110 -1.31 5.16 11.71
C GLN A 110 -1.89 4.51 10.47
N GLU A 111 -2.32 5.34 9.54
CA GLU A 111 -3.03 4.95 8.34
C GLU A 111 -2.33 5.63 7.15
N LEU A 112 -1.99 4.86 6.10
CA LEU A 112 -1.42 5.38 4.87
C LEU A 112 -2.22 4.90 3.66
N ALA A 113 -2.66 5.80 2.79
CA ALA A 113 -3.37 5.46 1.56
C ALA A 113 -2.43 5.53 0.35
N MET A 114 -2.56 4.56 -0.55
CA MET A 114 -1.80 4.49 -1.79
C MET A 114 -2.70 4.90 -2.96
N TYR A 115 -2.24 5.85 -3.76
CA TYR A 115 -2.93 6.34 -4.93
C TYR A 115 -2.05 6.21 -6.17
N ASP A 116 -2.64 6.00 -7.34
CA ASP A 116 -1.93 6.20 -8.60
C ASP A 116 -1.87 7.69 -8.99
N ASP A 117 -1.06 7.99 -10.00
CA ASP A 117 -1.00 9.29 -10.66
C ASP A 117 -2.14 9.52 -11.66
N TYR A 118 -2.94 8.49 -11.93
CA TYR A 118 -4.00 8.53 -12.94
C TYR A 118 -5.27 9.17 -12.41
N ILE A 119 -5.40 10.46 -12.70
CA ILE A 119 -6.60 11.25 -12.46
C ILE A 119 -7.60 10.98 -13.60
N ASN A 120 -8.78 10.46 -13.28
CA ASN A 120 -9.84 10.29 -14.29
C ASN A 120 -10.43 11.64 -14.75
N TYR A 121 -11.34 11.60 -15.72
CA TYR A 121 -12.06 12.78 -16.21
C TYR A 121 -12.72 13.63 -15.09
N TYR A 122 -13.07 13.01 -13.96
CA TYR A 122 -13.72 13.65 -12.83
C TYR A 122 -12.75 14.15 -11.75
N GLY A 123 -11.44 14.06 -11.96
CA GLY A 123 -10.46 14.55 -10.99
C GLY A 123 -10.12 13.55 -9.87
N PHE A 124 -10.56 12.29 -9.95
CA PHE A 124 -10.41 11.31 -8.87
C PHE A 124 -9.29 10.29 -9.15
N PRO A 125 -8.24 10.23 -8.30
CA PRO A 125 -7.22 9.20 -8.41
C PRO A 125 -7.77 7.83 -8.00
N ARG A 126 -7.11 6.76 -8.44
CA ARG A 126 -7.43 5.41 -7.98
C ARG A 126 -6.75 5.14 -6.64
N GLU A 127 -7.46 4.50 -5.73
CA GLU A 127 -6.88 3.87 -4.54
C GLU A 127 -6.30 2.50 -4.93
N LEU A 128 -4.99 2.37 -4.75
CA LEU A 128 -4.24 1.13 -5.00
C LEU A 128 -4.16 0.25 -3.75
N GLY A 129 -4.45 0.82 -2.59
CA GLY A 129 -4.47 0.10 -1.33
C GLY A 129 -4.26 1.03 -0.15
N PHE A 130 -4.16 0.41 1.02
CA PHE A 130 -4.14 1.11 2.28
C PHE A 130 -3.36 0.30 3.32
N ILE A 131 -2.51 0.96 4.09
CA ILE A 131 -1.69 0.37 5.14
C ILE A 131 -2.17 0.90 6.49
N ARG A 132 -2.39 0.01 7.44
CA ARG A 132 -2.75 0.36 8.81
C ARG A 132 -1.75 -0.24 9.79
N ARG A 133 -1.12 0.62 10.59
CA ARG A 133 -0.34 0.24 11.77
C ARG A 133 -1.20 0.47 12.99
N LYS A 134 -1.32 -0.52 13.87
CA LYS A 134 -1.95 -0.38 15.18
C LYS A 134 -0.97 -0.85 16.25
N GLN A 135 -0.62 0.03 17.17
CA GLN A 135 0.06 -0.34 18.40
C GLN A 135 -0.93 -1.06 19.31
N LEU A 136 -0.61 -2.29 19.70
CA LEU A 136 -1.37 -3.09 20.64
C LEU A 136 -0.87 -2.75 22.04
N GLN A 137 -1.80 -2.46 22.94
CA GLN A 137 -1.46 -2.33 24.34
C GLN A 137 -1.17 -3.73 24.87
N VAL A 138 0.07 -3.95 25.32
CA VAL A 138 0.39 -5.13 26.12
C VAL A 138 -0.39 -4.98 27.43
N HIS A 139 -1.42 -5.81 27.63
CA HIS A 139 -2.10 -5.88 28.92
C HIS A 139 -1.05 -6.19 29.99
N ALA A 140 -0.89 -5.29 30.96
CA ALA A 140 0.08 -5.40 32.03
C ALA A 140 -0.18 -6.57 33.00
N ASP A 141 -1.28 -7.31 32.82
CA ASP A 141 -1.75 -8.34 33.76
C ASP A 141 -1.32 -9.78 33.40
N LEU A 142 -0.52 -9.98 32.34
CA LEU A 142 -0.10 -11.32 31.88
C LEU A 142 1.41 -11.50 31.72
N ALA A 143 2.25 -10.69 32.37
CA ALA A 143 3.68 -10.96 32.38
C ALA A 143 4.05 -11.98 33.49
N PRO A 144 4.56 -13.19 33.17
CA PRO A 144 5.39 -13.90 34.12
C PRO A 144 6.67 -13.09 34.32
N SER A 145 6.98 -12.84 35.59
CA SER A 145 8.16 -12.14 36.07
C SER A 145 9.44 -12.89 35.68
N THR A 146 10.08 -12.52 34.57
CA THR A 146 11.52 -12.74 34.37
C THR A 146 12.03 -11.78 33.29
N GLY A 147 13.01 -10.97 33.66
CA GLY A 147 13.49 -9.86 32.87
C GLY A 147 14.10 -10.25 31.53
N SER A 148 13.75 -9.47 30.50
CA SER A 148 14.63 -9.20 29.38
C SER A 148 14.32 -7.81 28.83
N ASN A 149 15.36 -7.00 28.68
CA ASN A 149 15.32 -5.68 28.08
C ASN A 149 14.76 -5.73 26.65
N ALA A 150 13.65 -5.01 26.47
CA ALA A 150 13.00 -4.53 25.25
C ALA A 150 11.52 -4.88 25.36
N ALA A 151 10.70 -3.93 25.83
CA ALA A 151 9.27 -3.98 25.56
C ALA A 151 9.12 -3.94 24.03
N ALA A 152 9.07 -5.10 23.39
CA ALA A 152 8.73 -5.20 22.00
C ALA A 152 7.35 -4.56 21.86
N GLU A 153 7.27 -3.41 21.20
CA GLU A 153 5.98 -2.82 20.86
C GLU A 153 5.21 -3.87 20.06
N ASP A 154 4.16 -4.44 20.64
CA ASP A 154 3.30 -5.37 19.92
C ASP A 154 2.54 -4.54 18.88
N VAL A 155 2.91 -4.66 17.61
CA VAL A 155 2.37 -3.85 16.52
C VAL A 155 1.68 -4.78 15.53
N LEU A 156 0.41 -4.50 15.27
CA LEU A 156 -0.33 -5.12 14.18
C LEU A 156 -0.17 -4.27 12.92
N LEU A 157 0.32 -4.89 11.85
CA LEU A 157 0.32 -4.32 10.52
C LEU A 157 -0.80 -4.96 9.70
N GLU A 158 -1.59 -4.13 9.03
CA GLU A 158 -2.59 -4.56 8.06
C GLU A 158 -2.31 -3.90 6.72
N VAL A 159 -2.31 -4.68 5.65
CA VAL A 159 -2.19 -4.20 4.28
C VAL A 159 -3.45 -4.61 3.54
N ILE A 160 -4.20 -3.62 3.08
CA ILE A 160 -5.48 -3.78 2.41
C ILE A 160 -5.29 -3.39 0.95
N ILE A 161 -5.48 -4.34 0.04
CA ILE A 161 -5.26 -4.15 -1.39
C ILE A 161 -6.49 -4.62 -2.18
N PRO A 162 -6.72 -4.11 -3.39
CA PRO A 162 -7.78 -4.59 -4.25
C PRO A 162 -7.65 -6.09 -4.54
N ARG A 163 -8.78 -6.78 -4.60
CA ARG A 163 -8.82 -8.17 -5.03
C ARG A 163 -8.50 -8.25 -6.53
N VAL A 164 -7.72 -9.25 -6.92
CA VAL A 164 -7.50 -9.61 -8.33
C VAL A 164 -8.51 -10.70 -8.69
N PHE A 165 -9.24 -10.51 -9.79
CA PHE A 165 -10.21 -11.46 -10.33
C PHE A 165 -9.53 -12.45 -11.28
N ASP A 166 -10.27 -13.50 -11.67
CA ASP A 166 -9.75 -14.60 -12.50
C ASP A 166 -9.32 -14.15 -13.90
N ASP A 167 -9.82 -13.00 -14.37
CA ASP A 167 -9.43 -12.37 -15.64
C ASP A 167 -8.12 -11.57 -15.54
N GLY A 168 -7.49 -11.54 -14.35
CA GLY A 168 -6.26 -10.79 -14.09
C GLY A 168 -6.48 -9.31 -13.77
N CYS A 169 -7.72 -8.82 -13.81
CA CYS A 169 -8.05 -7.44 -13.44
C CYS A 169 -8.11 -7.28 -11.91
N ALA A 170 -7.59 -6.17 -11.40
CA ALA A 170 -7.78 -5.80 -10.00
C ALA A 170 -9.02 -4.91 -9.83
N ALA A 171 -9.78 -5.13 -8.75
CA ALA A 171 -10.87 -4.24 -8.35
C ALA A 171 -10.41 -2.77 -8.31
N GLN A 172 -11.30 -1.86 -8.69
CA GLN A 172 -10.96 -0.44 -8.81
C GLN A 172 -11.70 0.37 -7.77
N PHE A 173 -10.97 1.17 -7.01
CA PHE A 173 -11.54 2.09 -6.04
C PHE A 173 -11.10 3.48 -6.43
N ARG A 174 -12.02 4.45 -6.42
CA ARG A 174 -11.69 5.85 -6.67
C ARG A 174 -12.20 6.70 -5.53
N VAL A 175 -11.30 7.51 -4.99
CA VAL A 175 -11.61 8.43 -3.91
C VAL A 175 -12.71 9.37 -4.36
N ASN A 176 -13.75 9.57 -3.55
CA ASN A 176 -14.79 10.57 -3.78
C ASN A 176 -15.63 10.43 -5.07
N ALA A 177 -15.37 9.44 -5.92
CA ALA A 177 -16.20 9.17 -7.09
C ALA A 177 -17.62 8.76 -6.68
N VAL A 178 -17.72 7.94 -5.62
CA VAL A 178 -18.98 7.60 -4.95
C VAL A 178 -18.77 7.63 -3.43
N PRO A 179 -19.60 8.37 -2.66
CA PRO A 179 -19.51 8.38 -1.21
C PRO A 179 -19.59 6.98 -0.62
N GLY A 180 -18.68 6.67 0.32
CA GLY A 180 -18.65 5.37 1.01
C GLY A 180 -18.04 4.21 0.22
N GLN A 181 -17.63 4.42 -1.04
CA GLN A 181 -17.03 3.39 -1.90
C GLN A 181 -15.49 3.48 -1.97
N SER A 182 -14.85 4.29 -1.11
CA SER A 182 -13.40 4.19 -0.94
C SER A 182 -13.04 2.91 -0.18
N MET A 183 -11.85 2.36 -0.44
CA MET A 183 -11.31 1.20 0.26
C MET A 183 -11.33 1.41 1.76
N LEU A 184 -10.94 2.60 2.21
CA LEU A 184 -10.94 2.93 3.64
C LEU A 184 -12.35 2.92 4.25
N SER A 185 -13.32 3.50 3.54
CA SER A 185 -14.72 3.55 4.01
C SER A 185 -15.31 2.16 4.09
N MET A 186 -15.17 1.37 3.02
CA MET A 186 -15.63 0.00 2.95
C MET A 186 -14.93 -0.89 3.99
N TYR A 187 -13.63 -0.70 4.22
CA TYR A 187 -12.90 -1.41 5.28
C TYR A 187 -13.47 -1.10 6.67
N LYS A 188 -13.67 0.18 7.00
CA LYS A 188 -14.24 0.62 8.28
C LYS A 188 -15.70 0.14 8.46
N GLN A 189 -16.43 -0.03 7.37
CA GLN A 189 -17.79 -0.62 7.34
C GLN A 189 -17.80 -2.16 7.36
N LYS A 190 -16.65 -2.82 7.48
CA LYS A 190 -16.50 -4.29 7.44
C LYS A 190 -16.92 -4.95 6.11
N ARG A 191 -16.91 -4.19 5.02
CA ARG A 191 -17.24 -4.62 3.65
C ARG A 191 -16.01 -4.96 2.80
N ALA A 192 -14.84 -5.09 3.42
CA ALA A 192 -13.60 -5.41 2.71
C ALA A 192 -13.62 -6.73 1.95
N ARG A 193 -14.39 -7.71 2.43
CA ARG A 193 -14.46 -9.05 1.87
C ARG A 193 -15.02 -9.11 0.45
N GLU A 194 -15.78 -8.09 0.04
CA GLU A 194 -16.43 -8.05 -1.27
C GLU A 194 -15.39 -7.87 -2.38
N HIS A 195 -14.43 -6.95 -2.19
CA HIS A 195 -13.56 -6.47 -3.29
C HIS A 195 -12.09 -6.24 -2.88
N MET A 196 -11.69 -6.62 -1.66
CA MET A 196 -10.35 -6.38 -1.13
C MET A 196 -9.75 -7.63 -0.50
N PHE A 197 -8.43 -7.75 -0.58
CA PHE A 197 -7.66 -8.62 0.29
C PHE A 197 -7.22 -7.85 1.52
N VAL A 198 -7.35 -8.48 2.69
CA VAL A 198 -6.85 -7.93 3.96
C VAL A 198 -5.74 -8.84 4.45
N LEU A 199 -4.50 -8.38 4.30
CA LEU A 199 -3.32 -9.06 4.78
C LEU A 199 -2.96 -8.53 6.16
N ARG A 200 -2.64 -9.40 7.10
CA ARG A 200 -2.33 -9.01 8.49
C ARG A 200 -1.11 -9.74 9.00
N GLY A 201 -0.32 -9.05 9.80
CA GLY A 201 0.87 -9.61 10.43
C GLY A 201 1.22 -8.85 11.69
N ARG A 202 1.80 -9.55 12.65
CA ARG A 202 2.39 -8.92 13.83
C ARG A 202 3.86 -8.63 13.55
N LEU A 203 4.30 -7.46 13.96
CA LEU A 203 5.70 -7.10 13.95
C LEU A 203 6.44 -7.92 15.00
N SER A 204 7.42 -8.69 14.55
CA SER A 204 8.40 -9.34 15.40
C SER A 204 9.74 -8.63 15.21
N VAL A 205 10.43 -8.35 16.31
CA VAL A 205 11.79 -7.82 16.27
C VAL A 205 12.72 -8.94 16.72
N LEU A 206 13.55 -9.43 15.79
CA LEU A 206 14.53 -10.48 16.02
C LEU A 206 15.91 -9.97 15.62
N ASP A 207 16.89 -10.01 16.53
CA ASP A 207 18.28 -9.65 16.25
C ASP A 207 18.45 -8.30 15.51
N GLN A 208 17.81 -7.25 16.02
CA GLN A 208 17.79 -5.89 15.43
C GLN A 208 17.10 -5.78 14.06
N ARG A 209 16.45 -6.84 13.58
CA ARG A 209 15.66 -6.84 12.34
C ARG A 209 14.17 -6.87 12.67
N ALA A 210 13.45 -5.92 12.10
CA ALA A 210 11.99 -5.93 12.08
C ALA A 210 11.51 -6.90 11.00
N LEU A 211 10.68 -7.87 11.39
CA LEU A 211 10.09 -8.89 10.53
C LEU A 211 8.57 -8.86 10.68
N VAL A 212 7.86 -8.90 9.56
CA VAL A 212 6.39 -9.06 9.53
C VAL A 212 6.08 -10.10 8.48
N GLU A 213 5.38 -11.16 8.88
CA GLU A 213 4.74 -12.08 7.94
C GLU A 213 3.28 -11.66 7.79
N LEU A 214 2.90 -11.26 6.59
CA LEU A 214 1.52 -10.86 6.26
C LEU A 214 0.76 -12.06 5.70
N ARG A 215 -0.31 -12.47 6.37
CA ARG A 215 -1.19 -13.56 5.94
C ARG A 215 -2.55 -13.00 5.52
N HIS A 216 -3.11 -13.57 4.44
CA HIS A 216 -4.47 -13.26 4.05
C HIS A 216 -5.43 -13.89 5.04
N ARG A 217 -6.31 -13.08 5.61
CA ARG A 217 -7.37 -13.58 6.48
C ARG A 217 -8.55 -14.02 5.63
N ASP A 218 -8.79 -15.31 5.54
CA ASP A 218 -9.86 -15.83 4.68
C ASP A 218 -11.26 -15.75 5.34
N ALA A 219 -12.27 -16.33 4.67
CA ALA A 219 -13.66 -16.32 5.12
C ALA A 219 -13.88 -17.03 6.47
N ALA A 220 -13.00 -17.97 6.86
CA ALA A 220 -13.03 -18.65 8.16
C ALA A 220 -12.38 -17.81 9.27
N GLY A 221 -11.66 -16.75 8.92
CA GLY A 221 -11.02 -15.85 9.87
C GLY A 221 -9.67 -16.34 10.39
N GLU A 222 -9.12 -17.39 9.78
CA GLU A 222 -7.75 -17.89 9.95
C GLU A 222 -6.74 -17.06 9.16
#